data_AF-A0A516PW86-F1
#
_entry.id   AF-A0A516PW86-F1
#
_cell.length_a   1.000
_cell.length_b   1.000
_cell.length_c   1.000
_cell.angle_alpha   90.00
_cell.angle_beta   90.00
_cell.angle_gamma   90.00
#
_symmetry.space_group_name_H-M   'P 1'
#
loop_
_entity.id
_entity.type
_entity.pdbx_description
1 polymer ?
#
loop_
_entity_poly.entity_id
_entity_poly.type
_entity_poly.pdbx_seq_one_letter_code
_entity_poly.pdbx_strand_id
1 'polypeptide(L)'
;MPAYTLLTVIAVVTVVLVELLWLRTGIFSSAQYWLTMIIVWGFQIPVDGWLTKLSAPIVIYSDSAILGVRLPWDIPIEDFGFGFSMVTLTIMLWLRLEPRRKQSEDLAR
;
A
#
# COMPACT_ATOMS: atom_id res chain seq x y z
N MET A 1 -7.51 -2.90 -20.99
CA MET A 1 -6.60 -2.70 -19.84
C MET A 1 -6.34 -4.05 -19.21
N PRO A 2 -5.09 -4.39 -18.88
CA PRO A 2 -4.77 -5.63 -18.19
C PRO A 2 -5.54 -5.71 -16.86
N ALA A 3 -6.05 -6.89 -16.52
CA ALA A 3 -6.96 -7.05 -15.39
C ALA A 3 -6.33 -6.66 -14.05
N TYR A 4 -5.04 -6.96 -13.85
CA TYR A 4 -4.33 -6.62 -12.63
C TYR A 4 -4.14 -5.11 -12.49
N THR A 5 -3.72 -4.44 -13.57
CA THR A 5 -3.59 -2.98 -13.56
C THR A 5 -4.91 -2.28 -13.25
N LEU A 6 -6.02 -2.75 -13.85
CA LEU A 6 -7.33 -2.19 -13.59
C LEU A 6 -7.71 -2.31 -12.11
N LEU A 7 -7.53 -3.51 -11.52
CA LEU A 7 -7.82 -3.74 -10.12
C LEU A 7 -6.93 -2.90 -9.20
N THR A 8 -5.64 -2.75 -9.52
CA THR A 8 -4.72 -1.91 -8.77
C THR A 8 -5.14 -0.45 -8.79
N VAL A 9 -5.49 0.10 -9.96
CA VAL A 9 -5.97 1.48 -10.08
C VAL A 9 -7.25 1.67 -9.28
N ILE A 10 -8.21 0.73 -9.37
CA ILE A 10 -9.45 0.76 -8.60
C ILE A 10 -9.14 0.76 -7.10
N ALA A 11 -8.22 -0.10 -6.63
CA ALA A 11 -7.84 -0.19 -5.22
C ALA A 11 -7.24 1.13 -4.72
N VAL A 12 -6.28 1.71 -5.45
CA VAL A 12 -5.63 2.98 -5.08
C VAL A 12 -6.66 4.09 -5.02
N VAL A 13 -7.49 4.23 -6.05
CA VAL A 13 -8.54 5.27 -6.10
C VAL A 13 -9.52 5.07 -4.96
N THR A 14 -9.96 3.84 -4.68
CA THR A 14 -10.90 3.54 -3.60
C THR A 14 -10.34 3.94 -2.24
N VAL A 15 -9.10 3.58 -1.94
CA VAL A 15 -8.45 3.90 -0.66
C VAL A 15 -8.28 5.40 -0.48
N VAL A 16 -7.86 6.12 -1.53
CA VAL A 16 -7.75 7.58 -1.51
C VAL A 16 -9.12 8.23 -1.31
N LEU A 17 -10.16 7.75 -1.99
CA LEU A 17 -11.53 8.26 -1.83
C LEU A 17 -12.09 7.98 -0.43
N VAL A 18 -11.85 6.79 0.13
CA VAL A 18 -12.27 6.44 1.50
C VAL A 18 -11.63 7.40 2.51
N GLU A 19 -10.34 7.71 2.33
CA GLU A 19 -9.64 8.67 3.19
C GLU A 19 -10.22 10.08 3.05
N LEU A 20 -10.38 10.58 1.82
CA LEU A 20 -10.80 11.98 1.60
C LEU A 20 -12.29 12.22 1.88
N LEU A 21 -13.15 11.25 1.56
CA LEU A 21 -14.59 11.42 1.63
C LEU A 21 -15.19 10.95 2.96
N TRP A 22 -14.62 9.90 3.57
CA TRP A 22 -15.26 9.22 4.70
C TRP A 22 -14.49 9.34 6.01
N LEU A 23 -13.23 8.91 6.04
CA LEU A 23 -12.46 8.82 7.27
C LEU A 23 -11.82 10.16 7.67
N ARG A 24 -11.34 10.91 6.68
CA ARG A 24 -10.71 12.24 6.84
C ARG A 24 -9.71 12.27 7.97
N THR A 25 -8.89 11.23 8.08
CA THR A 25 -7.92 11.08 9.16
C THR A 25 -6.71 12.00 8.99
N GLY A 26 -6.47 12.52 7.78
CA GLY A 26 -5.34 13.39 7.47
C GLY A 26 -4.02 12.63 7.34
N ILE A 27 -4.06 11.30 7.17
CA ILE A 27 -2.85 10.46 7.21
C ILE A 27 -1.83 10.84 6.14
N PHE A 28 -2.29 11.29 4.97
CA PHE A 28 -1.41 11.68 3.87
C PHE A 28 -0.57 12.94 4.16
N SER A 29 -0.94 13.71 5.18
CA SER A 29 -0.13 14.84 5.67
C SER A 29 0.84 14.45 6.79
N SER A 30 0.77 13.22 7.30
CA SER A 30 1.62 12.75 8.40
C SER A 30 2.98 12.26 7.90
N ALA A 31 4.06 12.83 8.44
CA ALA A 31 5.42 12.36 8.17
C ALA A 31 5.64 10.92 8.65
N GLN A 32 4.95 10.50 9.71
CA GLN A 32 5.04 9.14 10.24
C GLN A 32 4.49 8.12 9.24
N TYR A 33 3.37 8.44 8.59
CA TYR A 33 2.79 7.60 7.55
C TYR A 33 3.76 7.42 6.37
N TRP A 34 4.36 8.50 5.89
CA TRP A 34 5.34 8.43 4.81
C TRP A 34 6.60 7.67 5.20
N LEU A 35 7.07 7.82 6.44
CA LEU A 35 8.18 7.02 6.96
C LEU A 35 7.81 5.53 6.98
N THR A 36 6.59 5.17 7.40
CA THR A 36 6.09 3.79 7.33
C THR A 36 6.07 3.29 5.89
N MET A 37 5.58 4.07 4.93
CA MET A 37 5.61 3.69 3.50
C MET A 37 7.04 3.44 3.00
N ILE A 38 8.00 4.30 3.36
CA ILE A 38 9.41 4.13 3.00
C ILE A 38 9.97 2.83 3.57
N ILE A 39 9.68 2.52 4.83
CA ILE A 39 10.14 1.27 5.46
C ILE A 39 9.53 0.07 4.73
N VAL A 40 8.22 0.08 4.48
CA VAL A 40 7.52 -0.98 3.76
C VAL A 40 8.14 -1.19 2.38
N TRP A 41 8.33 -0.11 1.60
CA TRP A 41 8.97 -0.19 0.29
C TRP A 41 10.42 -0.66 0.37
N GLY A 42 11.16 -0.27 1.41
CA GLY A 42 12.54 -0.71 1.65
C GLY A 42 12.67 -2.22 1.80
N PHE A 43 11.68 -2.89 2.39
CA PHE A 43 11.62 -4.35 2.45
C PHE A 43 10.93 -4.97 1.23
N GLN A 44 9.93 -4.30 0.67
CA GLN A 44 9.17 -4.78 -0.49
C GLN A 44 10.07 -4.90 -1.72
N ILE A 45 10.87 -3.88 -2.04
CA ILE A 45 11.72 -3.86 -3.23
C ILE A 45 12.69 -5.06 -3.31
N PRO A 46 13.50 -5.39 -2.29
CA PRO A 46 14.41 -6.53 -2.37
C PRO A 46 13.67 -7.88 -2.41
N VAL A 47 12.53 -8.01 -1.72
CA VAL A 47 11.75 -9.25 -1.69
C VAL A 47 11.04 -9.49 -3.00
N ASP A 48 10.26 -8.51 -3.47
CA ASP A 48 9.53 -8.60 -4.74
C ASP A 48 10.52 -8.73 -5.89
N GLY A 49 11.60 -7.93 -5.90
CA GLY A 49 12.63 -8.02 -6.93
C GLY A 49 13.31 -9.38 -7.00
N TRP A 50 13.47 -10.06 -5.86
CA TRP A 50 13.99 -11.43 -5.86
C TRP A 50 12.97 -12.45 -6.39
N LEU A 51 11.69 -12.26 -6.09
CA LEU A 51 10.60 -13.15 -6.50
C LEU A 51 10.24 -13.01 -7.99
N THR A 52 10.32 -11.79 -8.53
CA THR A 52 9.90 -11.46 -9.90
C THR A 52 11.06 -11.39 -10.89
N LYS A 53 12.31 -11.66 -10.45
CA LYS A 53 13.49 -11.64 -11.32
C LYS A 53 13.30 -12.52 -12.55
N LEU A 54 13.63 -11.98 -13.72
CA LEU A 54 13.45 -12.68 -14.99
C LEU A 54 14.43 -13.84 -15.19
N SER A 55 15.54 -13.88 -14.43
CA SER A 55 16.57 -14.91 -14.52
C SER A 55 16.19 -16.25 -13.86
N ALA A 56 15.34 -16.22 -12.82
CA ALA A 56 14.73 -17.41 -12.22
C ALA A 56 13.38 -16.99 -11.59
N PRO A 57 12.34 -16.85 -12.42
CA PRO A 57 11.06 -16.33 -11.96
C PRO A 57 10.39 -17.35 -11.03
N ILE A 58 10.16 -16.93 -9.78
CA ILE A 58 9.37 -17.70 -8.81
C ILE A 58 7.90 -17.31 -8.95
N VAL A 59 7.63 -16.02 -9.10
CA VAL A 59 6.30 -15.47 -9.35
C VAL A 59 6.17 -15.12 -10.84
N ILE A 60 5.27 -15.83 -11.53
CA ILE A 60 5.05 -15.69 -12.97
C ILE A 60 3.76 -14.89 -13.19
N TYR A 61 3.91 -13.69 -13.75
CA TYR A 61 2.79 -12.88 -14.20
C TYR A 61 2.53 -13.15 -15.68
N SER A 62 1.27 -13.37 -16.06
CA SER A 62 0.89 -13.45 -17.47
C SER A 62 0.97 -12.07 -18.13
N ASP A 63 1.59 -11.97 -19.30
CA ASP A 63 1.75 -10.70 -20.02
C ASP A 63 0.42 -10.00 -20.35
N SER A 64 -0.67 -10.75 -20.48
CA SER A 64 -2.01 -10.21 -20.68
C SER A 64 -2.64 -9.58 -19.43
N ALA A 65 -2.11 -9.87 -18.24
CA ALA A 65 -2.67 -9.41 -16.97
C ALA A 65 -1.99 -8.16 -16.42
N ILE A 66 -0.76 -7.86 -16.83
CA ILE A 66 0.04 -6.73 -16.34
C ILE A 66 0.30 -5.70 -17.46
N LEU A 67 0.66 -4.47 -17.09
CA LEU A 67 0.96 -3.39 -18.04
C LEU A 67 2.33 -3.54 -18.70
N GLY A 68 3.16 -4.48 -18.21
CA GLY A 68 4.50 -4.76 -18.71
C GLY A 68 5.59 -3.81 -18.20
N VAL A 69 5.22 -2.81 -17.40
CA VAL A 69 6.18 -1.88 -16.77
C VAL A 69 6.74 -2.52 -15.51
N ARG A 70 8.05 -2.79 -15.51
CA ARG A 70 8.76 -3.46 -14.41
C ARG A 70 9.91 -2.61 -13.89
N LEU A 71 9.81 -2.09 -12.67
CA LEU A 71 10.80 -1.21 -12.05
C LEU A 71 10.77 -1.36 -10.52
N PRO A 72 11.89 -1.15 -9.79
CA PRO A 72 13.26 -0.95 -10.28
C PRO A 72 14.01 -2.26 -10.58
N TRP A 73 13.53 -3.41 -10.08
CA TRP A 73 14.22 -4.71 -10.19
C TRP A 73 13.30 -5.80 -10.74
N ASP A 74 12.77 -5.60 -11.95
CA ASP A 74 11.80 -6.50 -12.62
C ASP A 74 10.42 -6.64 -11.95
N ILE A 75 10.12 -5.81 -10.95
CA ILE A 75 8.87 -5.79 -10.19
C ILE A 75 7.77 -5.09 -10.99
N PRO A 76 6.60 -5.70 -11.22
CA PRO A 76 5.46 -5.02 -11.81
C PRO A 76 5.09 -3.77 -11.01
N ILE A 77 4.93 -2.62 -11.70
CA ILE A 77 4.59 -1.36 -11.02
C ILE A 77 3.27 -1.43 -10.25
N GLU A 78 2.38 -2.33 -10.66
CA GLU A 78 1.12 -2.61 -10.00
C GLU A 78 1.28 -3.11 -8.55
N ASP A 79 2.38 -3.83 -8.23
CA ASP A 79 2.62 -4.37 -6.89
C ASP A 79 2.84 -3.24 -5.86
N PHE A 80 3.42 -2.12 -6.30
CA PHE A 80 3.55 -0.91 -5.46
C PHE A 80 2.20 -0.26 -5.17
N GLY A 81 1.34 -0.15 -6.20
CA GLY A 81 0.01 0.44 -6.05
C GLY A 81 -0.90 -0.41 -5.16
N PHE A 82 -0.84 -1.74 -5.33
CA PHE A 82 -1.62 -2.67 -4.52
C PHE A 82 -1.10 -2.71 -3.07
N GLY A 83 0.22 -2.80 -2.88
CA GLY A 83 0.86 -2.72 -1.56
C GLY A 83 0.49 -1.42 -0.83
N PHE A 84 0.61 -0.27 -1.50
CA PHE A 84 0.20 1.02 -0.97
C PHE A 84 -1.26 1.01 -0.50
N SER A 85 -2.16 0.50 -1.32
CA SER A 85 -3.60 0.44 -1.02
C SER A 85 -3.86 -0.39 0.24
N MET A 86 -3.27 -1.58 0.33
CA MET A 86 -3.43 -2.47 1.48
C MET A 86 -2.89 -1.87 2.78
N VAL A 87 -1.67 -1.35 2.77
CA VAL A 87 -1.07 -0.81 4.00
C VAL A 87 -1.81 0.45 4.45
N THR A 88 -2.17 1.32 3.51
CA THR A 88 -2.91 2.54 3.81
C THR A 88 -4.28 2.23 4.40
N LEU A 89 -5.04 1.30 3.80
CA LEU A 89 -6.33 0.88 4.35
C LEU A 89 -6.19 0.28 5.74
N THR A 90 -5.17 -0.55 5.97
CA THR A 90 -4.90 -1.16 7.28
C THR A 90 -4.64 -0.10 8.35
N ILE A 91 -3.78 0.89 8.05
CA ILE A 91 -3.49 2.00 8.98
C ILE A 91 -4.74 2.85 9.23
N MET A 92 -5.51 3.16 8.19
CA MET A 92 -6.75 3.94 8.33
C MET A 92 -7.78 3.24 9.21
N LEU A 93 -8.00 1.94 8.99
CA LEU A 93 -8.91 1.14 9.81
C LEU A 93 -8.40 1.05 11.25
N TRP A 94 -7.09 0.91 11.45
CA TRP A 94 -6.48 0.93 12.77
C TRP A 94 -6.75 2.24 13.50
N LEU A 95 -6.48 3.39 12.88
CA LEU A 95 -6.74 4.71 13.45
C LEU A 95 -8.22 4.94 13.75
N ARG A 96 -9.12 4.38 12.94
CA ARG A 96 -10.56 4.49 13.14
C ARG A 96 -11.07 3.65 14.31
N LEU A 97 -10.47 2.47 14.49
CA LEU A 97 -10.86 1.48 15.49
C LEU A 97 -10.13 1.65 16.82
N GLU A 98 -9.06 2.45 16.87
CA GLU A 98 -8.33 2.73 18.10
C GLU A 98 -9.31 3.19 19.20
N PRO A 99 -9.54 2.36 20.25
CA PRO A 99 -10.35 2.78 21.38
C PRO A 99 -9.68 4.03 21.92
N ARG A 100 -10.43 5.10 22.19
CA ARG A 100 -9.91 6.36 22.74
C ARG A 100 -9.18 6.13 24.07
N ARG A 101 -7.96 5.61 24.04
CA ARG A 101 -7.15 5.24 25.20
C ARG A 101 -6.36 6.44 25.72
N LYS A 102 -6.95 7.63 25.63
CA LYS A 102 -6.37 8.90 26.12
C LYS A 102 -7.44 9.89 26.58
N GLN A 103 -8.46 9.39 27.28
CA GLN A 103 -9.29 10.25 28.14
C GLN A 103 -9.26 9.78 29.60
N SER A 104 -8.93 8.51 29.86
CA SER A 104 -8.81 7.95 31.21
C SER A 104 -7.46 8.21 31.90
N GLU A 105 -6.37 8.43 31.15
CA GLU A 105 -5.06 8.74 31.75
C GLU A 105 -4.94 10.23 32.16
N ASP A 106 -5.65 11.14 31.49
CA ASP A 106 -5.71 12.57 31.86
C ASP A 106 -6.73 12.86 32.97
N LEU A 107 -7.71 11.99 33.19
CA LEU A 107 -8.63 12.06 34.34
C LEU A 107 -8.05 11.37 35.61
N ALA A 108 -6.93 10.66 35.46
CA ALA A 108 -6.26 9.93 36.55
C ALA A 108 -4.94 10.58 37.00
N ARG A 109 -4.58 11.73 36.44
CA ARG A 109 -3.50 12.62 36.91
C ARG A 109 -4.10 13.88 37.52
#